data_AF-A0AAV2HND2-F1
#
_entry.id   AF-A0AAV2HND2-F1
#
_cell.length_a   1.000
_cell.length_b   1.000
_cell.length_c   1.000
_cell.angle_alpha   90.00
_cell.angle_beta   90.00
_cell.angle_gamma   90.00
#
_symmetry.space_group_name_H-M   'P 1'
#
loop_
_entity.id
_entity.type
_entity.pdbx_description
1 polymer ?
#
loop_
_entity_poly.entity_id
_entity_poly.type
_entity_poly.pdbx_seq_one_letter_code
_entity_poly.pdbx_strand_id
1 'polypeptide(L)'
;MLLKICIVAVILHCLGALGDPKQNDLQKSDADSRVRKGKFCTYIRKKYPLGAKFKPDDCSICTCGLTTRQVHCEIQKCDKLPCKDPVFVKGQCCPICCRPFNFYGERHNIL
;
A
#
# COMPACT_ATOMS: atom_id res chain seq x y z
N MET A 1 -40.34 -24.71 -61.41
CA MET A 1 -38.98 -25.14 -61.02
C MET A 1 -38.27 -24.16 -60.08
N LEU A 2 -38.72 -22.90 -59.95
CA LEU A 2 -38.10 -21.91 -59.05
C LEU A 2 -38.43 -22.08 -57.55
N LEU A 3 -39.54 -22.76 -57.19
CA LEU A 3 -39.95 -22.95 -55.79
C LEU A 3 -39.15 -24.03 -55.02
N LYS A 4 -38.48 -24.95 -55.74
CA LYS A 4 -37.62 -25.99 -55.12
C LYS A 4 -36.25 -25.46 -54.72
N ILE A 5 -35.78 -24.37 -55.35
CA ILE A 5 -34.46 -23.76 -55.09
C ILE A 5 -34.43 -23.14 -53.69
N CYS A 6 -35.52 -22.51 -53.25
CA CYS A 6 -35.61 -21.93 -51.91
C CYS A 6 -35.53 -22.98 -50.79
N ILE A 7 -36.11 -24.16 -50.99
CA ILE A 7 -36.08 -25.24 -49.98
C ILE A 7 -34.65 -25.79 -49.84
N VAL A 8 -33.93 -25.98 -50.95
CA VAL A 8 -32.54 -26.44 -50.92
C VAL A 8 -31.63 -25.41 -50.22
N ALA A 9 -31.88 -24.12 -50.42
CA ALA A 9 -31.17 -23.05 -49.73
C ALA A 9 -31.47 -23.06 -48.22
N VAL A 10 -32.72 -23.21 -47.78
CA VAL A 10 -33.07 -23.23 -46.35
C VAL A 10 -32.48 -24.44 -45.63
N ILE A 11 -32.37 -25.61 -46.29
CA ILE A 11 -31.76 -26.81 -45.69
C ILE A 11 -30.23 -26.65 -45.56
N LEU A 12 -29.57 -25.94 -46.49
CA LEU A 12 -28.11 -25.73 -46.46
C LEU A 12 -27.66 -24.77 -45.35
N HIS A 13 -28.56 -23.94 -44.81
CA HIS A 13 -28.27 -23.09 -43.66
C HIS A 13 -28.33 -23.82 -42.31
N CYS A 14 -28.71 -25.11 -42.28
CA CYS A 14 -28.90 -25.89 -41.05
C CYS A 14 -27.77 -26.90 -40.75
N LEU A 15 -26.70 -26.99 -41.55
CA LEU A 15 -25.61 -27.96 -41.37
C LEU A 15 -24.22 -27.30 -41.12
N GLY A 16 -24.21 -26.11 -40.54
CA GLY A 16 -23.00 -25.45 -40.05
C GLY A 16 -23.01 -25.33 -38.52
N ALA A 17 -22.88 -26.46 -37.83
CA ALA A 17 -22.72 -26.51 -36.39
C ALA A 17 -21.23 -26.49 -36.02
N LEU A 18 -20.75 -25.44 -35.35
CA LEU A 18 -19.65 -25.39 -34.36
C LEU A 18 -19.84 -24.02 -33.68
N GLY A 19 -20.33 -23.86 -32.45
CA GLY A 19 -19.82 -24.47 -31.24
C GLY A 19 -19.09 -23.41 -30.41
N ASP A 20 -19.81 -22.47 -29.79
CA ASP A 20 -19.30 -21.61 -28.71
C ASP A 20 -20.40 -21.35 -27.66
N PRO A 21 -20.49 -22.14 -26.57
CA PRO A 21 -21.26 -21.78 -25.39
C PRO A 21 -20.32 -21.49 -24.22
N LYS A 22 -19.72 -20.30 -24.19
CA LYS A 22 -18.99 -19.80 -23.01
C LYS A 22 -19.16 -18.28 -22.82
N GLN A 23 -20.37 -17.75 -22.93
CA GLN A 23 -20.74 -16.63 -22.06
C GLN A 23 -21.43 -17.22 -20.83
N ASN A 24 -20.61 -17.83 -19.98
CA ASN A 24 -20.99 -18.05 -18.60
C ASN A 24 -20.99 -16.66 -17.95
N ASP A 25 -22.16 -16.04 -17.82
CA ASP A 25 -22.40 -14.89 -16.96
C ASP A 25 -22.27 -15.31 -15.49
N LEU A 26 -21.08 -15.76 -15.09
CA LEU A 26 -20.70 -15.82 -13.70
C LEU A 26 -20.28 -14.40 -13.30
N GLN A 27 -21.27 -13.64 -12.85
CA GLN A 27 -21.09 -12.48 -11.99
C GLN A 27 -20.18 -11.38 -12.59
N LYS A 28 -20.82 -10.46 -13.34
CA LYS A 28 -20.35 -9.08 -13.54
C LYS A 28 -20.38 -8.29 -12.21
N SER A 29 -19.70 -8.81 -11.20
CA SER A 29 -19.47 -8.18 -9.91
C SER A 29 -18.08 -8.49 -9.32
N ASP A 30 -17.23 -9.31 -9.95
CA ASP A 30 -16.01 -9.79 -9.27
C ASP A 30 -14.73 -9.93 -10.12
N ALA A 31 -14.75 -9.49 -11.39
CA ALA A 31 -13.58 -9.50 -12.28
C ALA A 31 -12.76 -8.18 -12.30
N ASP A 32 -13.13 -7.21 -11.46
CA ASP A 32 -12.25 -6.10 -11.04
C ASP A 32 -11.65 -6.36 -9.63
N SER A 33 -12.10 -7.41 -8.94
CA SER A 33 -11.75 -7.68 -7.54
C SER A 33 -10.57 -8.67 -7.37
N ARG A 34 -10.35 -9.59 -8.33
CA ARG A 34 -9.29 -10.60 -8.22
C ARG A 34 -7.92 -10.15 -8.74
N VAL A 35 -7.84 -9.04 -9.48
CA VAL A 35 -6.56 -8.44 -9.94
C VAL A 35 -6.02 -7.40 -8.96
N ARG A 36 -6.83 -6.86 -8.05
CA ARG A 36 -6.42 -5.84 -7.05
C ARG A 36 -6.72 -6.23 -5.61
N LYS A 37 -6.52 -7.51 -5.27
CA LYS A 37 -6.67 -8.03 -3.90
C LYS A 37 -5.61 -7.41 -2.98
N GLY A 38 -5.91 -6.22 -2.44
CA GLY A 38 -5.32 -5.63 -1.23
C GLY A 38 -3.79 -5.49 -1.21
N LYS A 39 -3.20 -4.70 -2.12
CA LYS A 39 -1.79 -4.25 -2.03
C LYS A 39 -1.59 -3.08 -1.07
N PHE A 40 -2.28 -3.09 0.07
CA PHE A 40 -2.17 -2.03 1.06
C PHE A 40 -2.25 -2.57 2.49
N CYS A 41 -1.55 -1.91 3.41
CA CYS A 41 -1.77 -2.00 4.84
C CYS A 41 -2.79 -0.94 5.26
N THR A 42 -3.52 -1.20 6.36
CA THR A 42 -4.38 -0.19 6.99
C THR A 42 -3.76 0.22 8.32
N TYR A 43 -3.51 1.51 8.51
CA TYR A 43 -2.96 2.07 9.74
C TYR A 43 -3.74 3.34 10.10
N ILE A 44 -4.32 3.37 11.31
CA ILE A 44 -5.17 4.47 11.82
C ILE A 44 -6.18 4.93 10.76
N ARG A 45 -6.98 3.98 10.24
CA ARG A 45 -8.02 4.18 9.20
C ARG A 45 -7.51 4.74 7.86
N LYS A 46 -6.20 4.91 7.67
CA LYS A 46 -5.57 5.26 6.38
C LYS A 46 -5.02 4.01 5.70
N LYS A 47 -5.03 3.99 4.37
CA LYS A 47 -4.47 2.91 3.55
C LYS A 47 -3.10 3.32 3.03
N TYR A 48 -2.10 2.47 3.20
CA TYR A 48 -0.74 2.66 2.71
C TYR A 48 -0.36 1.53 1.76
N PRO A 49 0.26 1.80 0.61
CA PRO A 49 0.67 0.75 -0.31
C PRO A 49 1.75 -0.15 0.31
N LEU A 50 1.86 -1.40 -0.15
CA LEU A 50 2.94 -2.30 0.25
C LEU A 50 4.30 -1.67 -0.02
N GLY A 51 5.22 -1.77 0.94
CA GLY A 51 6.55 -1.16 0.88
C GLY A 51 6.58 0.33 1.22
N ALA A 52 5.43 0.98 1.40
CA ALA A 52 5.39 2.40 1.75
C ALA A 52 6.04 2.64 3.11
N LYS A 53 6.94 3.63 3.14
CA LYS A 53 7.45 4.25 4.37
C LYS A 53 6.69 5.54 4.61
N PHE A 54 6.23 5.76 5.84
CA PHE A 54 5.46 6.93 6.22
C PHE A 54 5.73 7.32 7.66
N LYS A 55 5.55 8.60 7.97
CA LYS A 55 5.83 9.22 9.27
C LYS A 55 4.53 9.76 9.85
N PRO A 56 3.82 9.02 10.72
CA PRO A 56 2.52 9.47 11.24
C PRO A 56 2.66 10.57 12.31
N ASP A 57 3.80 10.65 12.97
CA ASP A 57 4.16 11.68 13.94
C ASP A 57 5.67 11.97 13.87
N ASP A 58 6.17 12.97 14.62
CA ASP A 58 7.57 13.39 14.54
C ASP A 58 8.58 12.35 15.04
N CYS A 59 8.13 11.34 15.79
CA CYS A 59 8.93 10.34 16.49
C CYS A 59 8.88 8.93 15.91
N SER A 60 7.91 8.62 15.05
CA SER A 60 7.74 7.26 14.52
C SER A 60 7.91 7.21 13.01
N ILE A 61 8.60 6.17 12.54
CA ILE A 61 8.70 5.85 11.12
C ILE A 61 8.10 4.47 10.92
N CYS A 62 7.05 4.40 10.12
CA CYS A 62 6.31 3.18 9.87
C CYS A 62 6.54 2.70 8.44
N THR A 63 6.62 1.38 8.27
CA THR A 63 6.74 0.71 6.98
C THR A 63 5.63 -0.31 6.82
N CYS A 64 4.93 -0.27 5.70
CA CYS A 64 3.98 -1.32 5.32
C CYS A 64 4.74 -2.52 4.74
N GLY A 65 4.75 -3.64 5.45
CA GLY A 65 5.49 -4.84 5.07
C GLY A 65 5.03 -5.42 3.73
N LEU A 66 5.98 -5.67 2.83
CA LEU A 66 5.71 -6.18 1.47
C LEU A 66 5.04 -7.55 1.48
N THR A 67 5.55 -8.46 2.31
CA THR A 67 5.08 -9.85 2.38
C THR A 67 4.06 -10.06 3.50
N THR A 68 4.29 -9.46 4.66
CA THR A 68 3.45 -9.63 5.85
C THR A 68 2.15 -8.83 5.80
N ARG A 69 2.10 -7.77 4.97
CA ARG A 69 0.98 -6.81 4.87
C ARG A 69 0.63 -6.17 6.21
N GLN A 70 1.59 -6.14 7.13
CA GLN A 70 1.50 -5.53 8.46
C GLN A 70 2.33 -4.26 8.49
N VAL A 71 1.89 -3.29 9.29
CA VAL A 71 2.67 -2.08 9.52
C VAL A 71 3.66 -2.34 10.65
N HIS A 72 4.94 -2.08 10.38
CA HIS A 72 5.99 -2.09 11.37
C HIS A 72 6.42 -0.64 11.64
N CYS A 73 6.37 -0.19 12.89
CA CYS A 73 6.75 1.17 13.28
C CYS A 73 7.97 1.14 14.18
N GLU A 74 8.98 1.90 13.80
CA GLU A 74 10.16 2.19 14.59
C GLU A 74 9.92 3.51 15.32
N ILE A 75 10.00 3.48 16.65
CA ILE A 75 9.77 4.66 17.50
C ILE A 75 11.13 5.14 18.00
N GLN A 76 11.48 6.37 17.66
CA GLN A 76 12.66 7.03 18.18
C GLN A 76 12.45 7.34 19.67
N LYS A 77 13.38 6.88 20.51
CA LYS A 77 13.46 7.28 21.92
C LYS A 77 14.47 8.41 22.05
N CYS A 78 14.15 9.37 22.91
CA CYS A 78 15.03 10.50 23.19
C CYS A 78 15.87 10.23 24.44
N ASP A 79 17.14 10.58 24.36
CA ASP A 79 18.03 10.52 25.51
C ASP A 79 17.71 11.61 26.53
N LYS A 80 18.12 11.36 27.77
CA LYS A 80 17.97 12.35 28.84
C LYS A 80 18.97 13.48 28.63
N LEU A 81 18.46 14.68 28.39
CA LEU A 81 19.27 15.89 28.28
C LEU A 81 19.72 16.40 29.66
N PRO A 82 20.91 17.01 29.77
CA PRO A 82 21.42 17.57 31.02
C PRO A 82 20.89 18.98 31.34
N CYS A 83 20.08 19.58 30.47
CA CYS A 83 19.57 20.94 30.65
C CYS A 83 18.22 20.98 31.39
N LYS A 84 17.98 22.08 32.12
CA LYS A 84 16.76 22.29 32.91
C LYS A 84 15.52 22.56 32.04
N ASP A 85 15.70 23.28 30.94
CA ASP A 85 14.62 23.76 30.08
C ASP A 85 14.84 23.32 28.62
N PRO A 86 14.58 22.04 28.29
CA PRO A 86 14.66 21.53 26.92
C PRO A 86 13.50 22.08 26.08
N VAL A 87 13.76 22.38 24.81
CA VAL A 87 12.81 23.01 23.89
C VAL A 87 12.48 22.05 22.76
N PHE A 88 11.18 21.84 22.52
CA PHE A 88 10.68 21.04 21.40
C PHE A 88 10.59 21.88 20.14
N VAL A 89 11.32 21.48 19.10
CA VAL A 89 11.26 22.12 17.79
C VAL A 89 10.24 21.38 16.92
N LYS A 90 9.34 22.12 16.29
CA LYS A 90 8.33 21.54 15.39
C LYS A 90 9.01 20.72 14.28
N GLY A 91 8.55 19.49 14.06
CA GLY A 91 9.13 18.58 13.06
C GLY A 91 10.25 17.68 13.61
N GLN A 92 10.71 17.92 14.85
CA GLN A 92 11.70 17.08 15.52
C GLN A 92 11.04 16.21 16.59
N CYS A 93 11.44 14.94 16.65
CA CYS A 93 11.00 14.05 17.71
C CYS A 93 11.53 14.49 19.08
N CYS A 94 12.83 14.77 19.14
CA CYS A 94 13.53 15.01 20.40
C CYS A 94 13.73 16.50 20.64
N PRO A 95 13.61 16.92 21.91
CA PRO A 95 13.88 18.30 22.26
C PRO A 95 15.37 18.59 22.21
N ILE A 96 15.71 19.88 22.18
CA ILE A 96 17.08 20.37 22.19
C ILE A 96 17.29 21.32 23.37
N CYS A 97 18.53 21.46 23.83
CA CYS A 97 18.88 22.50 24.79
C CYS A 97 19.09 23.82 24.03
N CYS A 98 18.27 24.84 24.28
CA CYS A 98 18.30 26.12 23.57
C CYS A 98 19.48 27.06 23.92
N ARG A 99 20.56 26.55 24.52
CA ARG A 99 21.75 27.37 24.80
C ARG A 99 22.84 27.10 23.76
N PRO A 100 23.39 28.13 23.09
CA PRO A 100 24.50 27.98 22.16
C PRO A 100 25.85 27.63 22.82
N PHE A 101 25.87 27.30 24.12
CA PHE A 101 27.09 26.92 24.84
C PHE A 101 26.78 25.81 25.83
N ASN A 102 27.07 24.57 25.44
CA ASN A 102 28.11 23.74 26.04
C ASN A 102 27.85 22.25 25.77
N PHE A 103 28.64 21.70 24.85
CA PHE A 103 29.08 20.32 24.96
C PHE A 103 29.94 20.20 26.24
N TYR A 104 29.33 19.85 27.37
CA TYR A 104 30.09 19.25 28.47
C TYR A 104 29.49 17.87 28.73
N GLY A 105 29.95 16.92 27.92
CA GLY A 105 29.55 15.52 27.98
C GLY A 105 30.51 14.54 27.30
N GLU A 106 31.53 15.01 26.58
CA GLU A 106 32.57 14.15 26.01
C GLU A 106 33.86 14.34 26.84
N ARG A 107 34.12 13.44 27.79
CA ARG A 107 35.47 13.25 28.31
C ARG A 107 36.31 12.64 27.18
N HIS A 108 36.80 13.47 26.27
CA HIS A 108 37.93 13.09 25.42
C HIS A 108 39.17 13.13 26.31
N ASN A 109 39.45 12.00 26.96
CA ASN A 109 40.79 11.73 27.48
C ASN A 109 41.75 11.67 26.29
N ILE A 110 42.46 12.77 26.04
CA ILE A 110 43.75 12.72 25.35
C ILE A 110 44.79 12.48 26.45
N LEU A 111 45.13 11.21 26.65
CA LEU A 111 46.41 10.76 27.18
C LEU A 111 46.82 9.52 26.37
#